data_AF-A0A7H4MPR3-F1
#
_entry.id   AF-A0A7H4MPR3-F1
#
_cell.length_a   1.000
_cell.length_b   1.000
_cell.length_c   1.000
_cell.angle_alpha   90.00
_cell.angle_beta   90.00
_cell.angle_gamma   90.00
#
_symmetry.space_group_name_H-M   'P 1'
#
loop_
_entity.id
_entity.type
_entity.pdbx_description
1 polymer ?
#
loop_
_entity_poly.entity_id
_entity_poly.type
_entity_poly.pdbx_seq_one_letter_code
_entity_poly.pdbx_strand_id
1 'polypeptide(L)'
;MINACRGPVVDNAALLKRLEAGQPLSVVLDVWEPEPDLNVELLKRVDIGTAHIAGYTLEGKARGTTQVFEAYSAFIGHPQQVALDTLLPAPEFGRITLHGPLDQPTLKRLVHLVYDVRRDDAPLRKVAGVAGEFDKLRKNYQERREWSSLYVQCSDAQAATLLRQLGLTLCIILFVNVFLMPLPDTPAGPLYFWSKPPCLKAGILPYWAQRAP
;
A
#
# COMPACT_ATOMS: atom_id res chain seq x y z
N MET A 1 -12.13 15.20 9.88
CA MET A 1 -13.25 14.48 9.22
C MET A 1 -12.72 13.89 7.91
N ILE A 2 -13.08 12.65 7.57
CA ILE A 2 -12.69 12.00 6.32
C ILE A 2 -13.95 11.40 5.68
N ASN A 3 -14.22 11.72 4.41
CA ASN A 3 -15.29 11.06 3.64
C ASN A 3 -14.72 10.56 2.30
N ALA A 4 -14.73 9.23 2.14
CA ALA A 4 -14.37 8.54 0.91
C ALA A 4 -15.39 7.44 0.54
N CYS A 5 -16.63 7.54 1.04
CA CYS A 5 -17.68 6.55 0.77
C CYS A 5 -18.64 7.03 -0.32
N ARG A 6 -19.49 8.01 -0.01
CA ARG A 6 -20.46 8.63 -0.93
C ARG A 6 -20.61 10.11 -0.59
N GLY A 7 -20.75 10.95 -1.61
CA GLY A 7 -20.85 12.41 -1.47
C GLY A 7 -21.94 12.84 -0.50
N PRO A 8 -23.23 12.50 -0.75
CA PRO A 8 -24.36 12.97 0.05
C PRO A 8 -24.43 12.47 1.50
N VAL A 9 -23.46 11.66 1.95
CA VAL A 9 -23.37 11.26 3.37
C VAL A 9 -22.99 12.44 4.25
N VAL A 10 -22.26 13.42 3.69
CA VAL A 10 -21.91 14.67 4.36
C VAL A 10 -22.56 15.82 3.59
N ASP A 11 -23.34 16.64 4.28
CA ASP A 11 -23.88 17.88 3.70
C ASP A 11 -22.73 18.86 3.42
N ASN A 12 -22.36 18.95 2.14
CA ASN A 12 -21.27 19.80 1.67
C ASN A 12 -21.52 21.29 1.89
N ALA A 13 -22.78 21.74 1.81
CA ALA A 13 -23.14 23.14 2.02
C ALA A 13 -23.02 23.50 3.51
N ALA A 14 -23.47 22.63 4.40
CA ALA A 14 -23.29 22.80 5.84
C ALA A 14 -21.81 22.78 6.21
N LEU A 15 -21.05 21.82 5.69
CA LEU A 15 -19.60 21.71 5.93
C LEU A 15 -18.86 22.98 5.51
N LEU A 16 -19.14 23.51 4.32
CA LEU A 16 -18.57 24.77 3.85
C LEU A 16 -18.84 25.91 4.83
N LYS A 17 -20.09 26.08 5.28
CA LYS A 17 -20.46 27.12 6.27
C LYS A 17 -19.69 26.97 7.58
N ARG A 18 -19.43 25.74 8.04
CA ARG A 18 -18.66 25.49 9.27
C ARG A 18 -17.18 25.86 9.10
N LEU A 19 -16.58 25.54 7.95
CA LEU A 19 -15.22 25.93 7.62
C LEU A 19 -15.10 27.45 7.42
N GLU A 20 -16.12 28.09 6.86
CA GLU A 20 -16.24 29.55 6.74
C GLU A 20 -16.32 30.26 8.08
N ALA A 21 -17.03 29.69 9.05
CA ALA A 21 -17.11 30.18 10.41
C ALA A 21 -15.80 30.01 11.21
N GLY A 22 -14.74 29.47 10.61
CA GLY A 22 -13.44 29.27 11.27
C GLY A 22 -13.43 28.12 12.28
N GLN A 23 -14.34 27.14 12.15
CA GLN A 23 -14.29 25.97 13.00
C GLN A 23 -12.96 25.22 12.79
N PRO A 24 -12.21 24.88 13.86
CA PRO A 24 -10.94 24.17 13.74
C PRO A 24 -11.19 22.71 13.36
N LEU A 25 -11.32 22.43 12.07
CA LEU A 25 -11.61 21.12 11.53
C LEU A 25 -10.72 20.84 10.31
N SER A 26 -9.91 19.78 10.39
CA SER A 26 -9.27 19.23 9.18
C SER A 26 -10.22 18.29 8.45
N VAL A 27 -10.28 18.41 7.14
CA VAL A 27 -11.22 17.72 6.25
C VAL A 27 -10.48 17.08 5.09
N VAL A 28 -10.78 15.80 4.86
CA VAL A 28 -10.34 15.04 3.68
C VAL A 28 -11.57 14.53 2.96
N LEU A 29 -11.75 14.92 1.69
CA LEU A 29 -12.86 14.47 0.86
C LEU A 29 -12.32 13.79 -0.40
N ASP A 30 -12.73 12.56 -0.64
CA ASP A 30 -12.57 11.92 -1.95
C ASP A 30 -13.89 11.96 -2.75
N VAL A 31 -15.02 12.11 -2.07
CA VAL A 31 -16.37 12.10 -2.67
C VAL A 31 -17.07 13.42 -2.42
N TRP A 32 -17.90 13.85 -3.38
CA TRP A 32 -18.49 15.19 -3.39
C TRP A 32 -19.99 15.17 -3.68
N GLU A 33 -20.69 16.21 -3.23
CA GLU A 33 -22.07 16.49 -3.56
C GLU A 33 -22.16 17.87 -4.25
N PRO A 34 -22.73 17.95 -5.47
CA PRO A 34 -22.90 16.85 -6.43
C PRO A 34 -21.55 16.45 -7.09
N GLU A 35 -21.48 15.24 -7.65
CA GLU A 35 -20.43 14.85 -8.60
C GLU A 35 -21.03 14.83 -10.02
N PRO A 36 -20.28 15.22 -11.07
CA PRO A 36 -18.89 15.69 -11.08
C PRO A 36 -18.71 17.18 -10.71
N ASP A 37 -19.80 17.92 -10.56
CA ASP A 37 -19.82 19.38 -10.35
C ASP A 37 -19.63 19.76 -8.86
N LEU A 38 -18.47 19.40 -8.31
CA LEU A 38 -18.16 19.65 -6.90
C LEU A 38 -18.10 21.15 -6.56
N ASN A 39 -18.41 21.47 -5.30
CA ASN A 39 -18.30 22.84 -4.80
C ASN A 39 -16.83 23.30 -4.68
N VAL A 40 -16.39 24.15 -5.60
CA VAL A 40 -15.00 24.65 -5.68
C VAL A 40 -14.58 25.44 -4.44
N GLU A 41 -15.49 26.18 -3.81
CA GLU A 41 -15.19 26.91 -2.57
C GLU A 41 -14.95 25.96 -1.39
N LEU A 42 -15.68 24.86 -1.35
CA LEU A 42 -15.41 23.79 -0.38
C LEU A 42 -14.03 23.17 -0.64
N LEU A 43 -13.71 22.83 -1.89
CA LEU A 43 -12.40 22.26 -2.24
C LEU A 43 -11.23 23.16 -1.79
N LYS A 44 -11.35 24.49 -1.93
CA LYS A 44 -10.31 25.44 -1.48
C LYS A 44 -10.06 25.39 0.03
N ARG A 45 -11.03 24.96 0.83
CA ARG A 45 -10.96 24.97 2.30
C ARG A 45 -10.62 23.62 2.93
N VAL A 46 -10.84 22.50 2.23
CA VAL A 46 -10.45 21.18 2.74
C VAL A 46 -8.93 20.98 2.66
N ASP A 47 -8.37 20.20 3.59
CA ASP A 47 -6.94 19.89 3.63
C ASP A 47 -6.53 18.99 2.46
N ILE A 48 -7.37 18.01 2.11
CA ILE A 48 -7.18 17.13 0.93
C ILE A 48 -8.52 16.92 0.23
N GLY A 49 -8.51 17.13 -1.09
CA GLY A 49 -9.64 16.88 -1.97
C GLY A 49 -9.22 16.05 -3.19
N THR A 50 -9.83 14.89 -3.42
CA THR A 50 -9.53 14.03 -4.58
C THR A 50 -10.77 13.70 -5.40
N ALA A 51 -10.58 13.24 -6.65
CA ALA A 51 -11.65 13.08 -7.63
C ALA A 51 -12.31 11.69 -7.59
N HIS A 52 -12.76 11.24 -6.43
CA HIS A 52 -13.41 9.93 -6.23
C HIS A 52 -12.54 8.76 -6.73
N ILE A 53 -11.29 8.73 -6.27
CA ILE A 53 -10.26 7.77 -6.67
C ILE A 53 -9.72 6.94 -5.49
N ALA A 54 -10.32 7.02 -4.29
CA ALA A 54 -9.85 6.30 -3.11
C ALA A 54 -9.84 4.77 -3.29
N GLY A 55 -10.59 4.21 -4.24
CA GLY A 55 -10.58 2.78 -4.58
C GLY A 55 -9.72 2.39 -5.80
N TYR A 56 -9.04 3.33 -6.47
CA TYR A 56 -8.45 3.10 -7.81
C TYR A 56 -7.05 2.47 -7.75
N THR A 57 -6.92 1.30 -7.12
CA THR A 57 -5.68 0.49 -7.16
C THR A 57 -5.70 -0.51 -8.30
N LEU A 58 -4.53 -0.85 -8.85
CA LEU A 58 -4.41 -1.95 -9.80
C LEU A 58 -4.87 -3.27 -9.18
N GLU A 59 -4.43 -3.52 -7.94
CA GLU A 59 -4.86 -4.66 -7.14
C GLU A 59 -6.38 -4.67 -6.96
N GLY A 60 -7.01 -3.54 -6.66
CA GLY A 60 -8.46 -3.42 -6.47
C GLY A 60 -9.24 -3.74 -7.75
N LYS A 61 -8.78 -3.24 -8.90
CA LYS A 61 -9.36 -3.57 -10.21
C LYS A 61 -9.23 -5.06 -10.53
N ALA A 62 -8.05 -5.64 -10.35
CA ALA A 62 -7.81 -7.05 -10.63
C ALA A 62 -8.53 -7.99 -9.64
N ARG A 63 -8.65 -7.59 -8.37
CA ARG A 63 -9.33 -8.35 -7.31
C ARG A 63 -10.81 -8.52 -7.60
N GLY A 64 -11.47 -7.52 -8.20
CA GLY A 64 -12.86 -7.64 -8.64
C GLY A 64 -13.07 -8.80 -9.62
N THR A 65 -12.25 -8.87 -10.67
CA THR A 65 -12.28 -9.98 -11.63
C THR A 65 -11.90 -11.31 -10.98
N THR A 66 -10.88 -11.31 -10.11
CA THR A 66 -10.41 -12.52 -9.43
C THR A 66 -11.49 -13.13 -8.55
N GLN A 67 -12.19 -12.32 -7.75
CA GLN A 67 -13.26 -12.81 -6.88
C GLN A 67 -14.43 -13.43 -7.65
N VAL A 68 -14.83 -12.81 -8.77
CA VAL A 68 -15.88 -13.35 -9.64
C VAL A 68 -15.43 -14.65 -10.29
N PHE A 69 -14.17 -14.71 -10.75
CA PHE A 69 -13.58 -15.92 -11.32
C PHE A 69 -13.55 -17.07 -10.30
N GLU A 70 -13.05 -16.83 -9.10
CA GLU A 70 -12.97 -17.83 -8.04
C GLU A 70 -14.37 -18.34 -7.66
N ALA A 71 -15.34 -17.44 -7.48
CA ALA A 71 -16.72 -17.79 -7.18
C ALA A 71 -17.37 -18.62 -8.30
N TYR A 72 -17.15 -18.24 -9.56
CA TYR A 72 -17.66 -18.96 -10.71
C TYR A 72 -17.01 -20.35 -10.85
N SER A 73 -15.69 -20.44 -10.65
CA SER A 73 -14.94 -21.69 -10.69
C SER A 73 -15.46 -22.69 -9.64
N ALA A 74 -15.77 -22.21 -8.43
CA ALA A 74 -16.39 -23.00 -7.38
C ALA A 74 -17.81 -23.43 -7.75
N PHE A 75 -18.60 -22.53 -8.34
CA PHE A 75 -19.98 -22.82 -8.77
C PHE A 75 -20.06 -23.94 -9.81
N ILE A 76 -19.11 -24.02 -10.74
CA ILE A 76 -19.06 -25.08 -11.77
C ILE A 76 -18.33 -26.36 -11.32
N GLY A 77 -17.92 -26.45 -10.04
CA GLY A 77 -17.26 -27.64 -9.49
C GLY A 77 -15.75 -27.75 -9.76
N HIS A 78 -15.12 -26.66 -10.22
CA HIS A 78 -13.68 -26.59 -10.50
C HIS A 78 -13.03 -25.44 -9.71
N PRO A 79 -12.96 -25.50 -8.37
CA PRO A 79 -12.44 -24.41 -7.57
C PRO A 79 -10.97 -24.12 -7.94
N GLN A 80 -10.73 -22.88 -8.36
CA GLN A 80 -9.40 -22.36 -8.72
C GLN A 80 -9.12 -21.11 -7.89
N GLN A 81 -7.86 -20.91 -7.53
CA GLN A 81 -7.38 -19.70 -6.87
C GLN A 81 -6.28 -19.07 -7.71
N VAL A 82 -6.27 -17.74 -7.81
CA VAL A 82 -5.28 -17.01 -8.60
C VAL A 82 -4.61 -15.98 -7.73
N ALA A 83 -3.29 -16.07 -7.63
CA ALA A 83 -2.50 -15.09 -6.90
C ALA A 83 -2.38 -13.80 -7.70
N LEU A 84 -2.79 -12.67 -7.11
CA LEU A 84 -2.81 -11.35 -7.77
C LEU A 84 -1.44 -10.92 -8.32
N ASP A 85 -0.35 -11.32 -7.66
CA ASP A 85 1.02 -11.02 -8.09
C ASP A 85 1.42 -11.67 -9.42
N THR A 86 0.71 -12.73 -9.84
CA THR A 86 0.91 -13.37 -11.14
C THR A 86 0.20 -12.65 -12.29
N LEU A 87 -0.81 -11.84 -11.97
CA LEU A 87 -1.64 -11.12 -12.94
C LEU A 87 -1.17 -9.69 -13.18
N LEU A 88 -0.51 -9.09 -12.19
CA LEU A 88 -0.14 -7.68 -12.20
C LEU A 88 1.29 -7.49 -12.72
N PRO A 89 1.58 -6.37 -13.40
CA PRO A 89 2.96 -6.03 -13.74
C PRO A 89 3.78 -5.80 -12.46
N ALA A 90 5.10 -5.98 -12.57
CA ALA A 90 6.01 -5.68 -11.47
C ALA A 90 5.89 -4.20 -11.07
N PRO A 91 5.82 -3.87 -9.76
CA PRO A 91 5.81 -2.49 -9.31
C PRO A 91 7.17 -1.82 -9.58
N GLU A 92 7.18 -0.50 -9.75
CA GLU A 92 8.42 0.29 -9.89
C GLU A 92 9.36 0.08 -8.70
N PHE A 93 8.79 0.01 -7.49
CA PHE A 93 9.51 -0.28 -6.25
C PHE A 93 9.01 -1.60 -5.64
N GLY A 94 9.66 -2.71 -6.00
CA GLY A 94 9.28 -4.03 -5.49
C GLY A 94 9.91 -4.40 -4.14
N ARG A 95 11.02 -3.77 -3.75
CA ARG A 95 11.76 -4.13 -2.52
C ARG A 95 12.50 -2.96 -1.89
N ILE A 96 12.49 -2.90 -0.57
CA ILE A 96 13.28 -1.95 0.23
C ILE A 96 13.78 -2.60 1.52
N THR A 97 14.90 -2.12 2.06
CA THR A 97 15.44 -2.56 3.35
C THR A 97 15.20 -1.50 4.41
N LEU A 98 14.67 -1.91 5.56
CA LEU A 98 14.51 -1.08 6.75
C LEU A 98 15.44 -1.57 7.86
N HIS A 99 16.33 -0.67 8.31
CA HIS A 99 17.23 -0.90 9.42
C HIS A 99 16.70 -0.20 10.68
N GLY A 100 16.66 -0.93 11.80
CA GLY A 100 16.21 -0.41 13.09
C GLY A 100 14.70 -0.46 13.31
N PRO A 101 14.21 0.14 14.41
CA PRO A 101 12.80 0.12 14.79
C PRO A 101 11.95 0.98 13.85
N LEU A 102 10.65 0.71 13.83
CA LEU A 102 9.69 1.51 13.08
C LEU A 102 9.14 2.65 13.95
N ASP A 103 9.29 3.88 13.47
CA ASP A 103 8.66 5.07 14.02
C ASP A 103 7.71 5.73 13.01
N GLN A 104 6.97 6.76 13.46
CA GLN A 104 6.00 7.45 12.61
C GLN A 104 6.63 8.14 11.39
N PRO A 105 7.78 8.85 11.48
CA PRO A 105 8.47 9.39 10.31
C PRO A 105 8.86 8.34 9.27
N THR A 106 9.36 7.18 9.72
CA THR A 106 9.75 6.08 8.84
C THR A 106 8.55 5.45 8.18
N LEU A 107 7.48 5.20 8.93
CA LEU A 107 6.21 4.71 8.37
C LEU A 107 5.66 5.66 7.31
N LYS A 108 5.67 6.97 7.57
CA LYS A 108 5.26 7.99 6.61
C LYS A 108 6.06 7.88 5.30
N ARG A 109 7.38 7.71 5.37
CA ARG A 109 8.23 7.55 4.18
C ARG A 109 7.86 6.29 3.38
N LEU A 110 7.64 5.17 4.06
CA LEU A 110 7.26 3.90 3.41
C LEU A 110 5.88 3.99 2.74
N VAL A 111 4.89 4.55 3.45
CA VAL A 111 3.53 4.71 2.92
C VAL A 111 3.53 5.66 1.73
N HIS A 112 4.23 6.79 1.82
CA HIS A 112 4.28 7.79 0.75
C HIS A 112 5.12 7.34 -0.45
N LEU A 113 6.07 6.41 -0.25
CA LEU A 113 6.79 5.77 -1.37
C LEU A 113 5.82 4.98 -2.27
N VAL A 114 4.84 4.31 -1.68
CA VAL A 114 3.81 3.57 -2.43
C VAL A 114 2.72 4.52 -2.95
N TYR A 115 2.19 5.37 -2.07
CA TYR A 115 1.14 6.32 -2.43
C TYR A 115 1.10 7.53 -1.50
N ASP A 116 1.32 8.71 -2.08
CA ASP A 116 1.08 10.00 -1.45
C ASP A 116 -0.17 10.64 -2.06
N VAL A 117 -1.24 10.79 -1.26
CA VAL A 117 -2.54 11.33 -1.69
C VAL A 117 -2.45 12.74 -2.29
N ARG A 118 -1.41 13.51 -1.91
CA ARG A 118 -1.22 14.89 -2.42
C ARG A 118 -0.96 14.93 -3.92
N ARG A 119 -0.51 13.82 -4.50
CA ARG A 119 -0.31 13.69 -5.96
C ARG A 119 -1.62 13.78 -6.74
N ASP A 120 -2.75 13.43 -6.11
CA ASP A 120 -4.08 13.42 -6.72
C ASP A 120 -4.90 14.67 -6.31
N ASP A 121 -4.60 15.26 -5.17
CA ASP A 121 -5.17 16.54 -4.72
C ASP A 121 -4.74 17.71 -5.63
N ALA A 122 -3.44 17.80 -5.93
CA ALA A 122 -2.90 18.90 -6.73
C ALA A 122 -3.52 19.02 -8.14
N PRO A 123 -3.66 17.92 -8.93
CA PRO A 123 -4.35 17.97 -10.22
C PRO A 123 -5.81 18.42 -10.12
N LEU A 124 -6.57 17.93 -9.13
CA LEU A 124 -7.96 18.34 -8.95
C LEU A 124 -8.06 19.84 -8.68
N ARG A 125 -7.23 20.38 -7.79
CA ARG A 125 -7.20 21.83 -7.48
C ARG A 125 -6.85 22.69 -8.69
N LYS A 126 -6.03 22.18 -9.63
CA LYS A 126 -5.66 22.92 -10.85
C LYS A 126 -6.80 23.05 -11.86
N VAL A 127 -7.70 22.06 -11.90
CA VAL A 127 -8.76 21.98 -12.92
C VAL A 127 -10.17 22.16 -12.35
N ALA A 128 -10.28 22.40 -11.04
CA ALA A 128 -11.55 22.60 -10.36
C ALA A 128 -12.35 23.75 -10.99
N GLY A 129 -13.62 23.50 -11.28
CA GLY A 129 -14.51 24.46 -11.95
C GLY A 129 -14.47 24.40 -13.48
N VAL A 130 -13.60 23.58 -14.08
CA VAL A 130 -13.60 23.31 -15.52
C VAL A 130 -14.46 22.08 -15.82
N ALA A 131 -15.50 22.26 -16.63
CA ALA A 131 -16.46 21.21 -16.95
C ALA A 131 -15.76 19.97 -17.56
N GLY A 132 -16.09 18.79 -17.02
CA GLY A 132 -15.59 17.49 -17.50
C GLY A 132 -14.17 17.12 -17.06
N GLU A 133 -13.40 18.02 -16.43
CA GLU A 133 -12.04 17.69 -15.97
C GLU A 133 -12.04 16.69 -14.79
N PHE A 134 -13.05 16.73 -13.93
CA PHE A 134 -13.22 15.74 -12.85
C PHE A 134 -13.25 14.30 -13.39
N ASP A 135 -14.08 14.04 -14.41
CA ASP A 135 -14.18 12.71 -15.02
C ASP A 135 -12.95 12.37 -15.87
N LYS A 136 -12.28 13.35 -16.47
CA LYS A 136 -10.99 13.11 -17.16
C LYS A 136 -9.91 12.63 -16.20
N LEU A 137 -9.82 13.20 -15.00
CA LEU A 137 -8.88 12.74 -13.96
C LEU A 137 -9.14 11.29 -13.57
N ARG A 138 -10.40 10.88 -13.49
CA ARG A 138 -10.80 9.48 -13.19
C ARG A 138 -10.50 8.54 -14.35
N LYS A 139 -10.87 8.93 -15.57
CA LYS A 139 -10.72 8.13 -16.77
C LYS A 139 -9.25 7.89 -17.13
N ASN A 140 -8.42 8.91 -16.97
CA ASN A 140 -6.99 8.86 -17.27
C ASN A 140 -6.14 8.70 -16.00
N TYR A 141 -6.71 8.14 -14.93
CA TYR A 141 -6.03 8.00 -13.65
C TYR A 141 -4.77 7.13 -13.80
N GLN A 142 -3.64 7.66 -13.32
CA GLN A 142 -2.39 6.93 -13.33
C GLN A 142 -2.48 5.73 -12.40
N GLU A 143 -1.96 4.60 -12.85
CA GLU A 143 -1.96 3.37 -12.09
C GLU A 143 -1.29 3.57 -10.72
N ARG A 144 -1.86 2.93 -9.70
CA ARG A 144 -1.30 2.96 -8.34
C ARG A 144 -1.36 1.58 -7.72
N ARG A 145 -0.40 1.34 -6.84
CA ARG A 145 -0.24 0.07 -6.15
C ARG A 145 -0.75 0.14 -4.72
N GLU A 146 -1.09 -1.00 -4.15
CA GLU A 146 -1.32 -1.18 -2.72
C GLU A 146 0.00 -1.41 -1.97
N TRP A 147 0.00 -1.23 -0.65
CA TRP A 147 1.18 -1.46 0.20
C TRP A 147 1.70 -2.90 0.15
N SER A 148 0.83 -3.85 -0.17
CA SER A 148 1.18 -5.26 -0.37
C SER A 148 2.14 -5.49 -1.54
N SER A 149 2.23 -4.56 -2.49
CA SER A 149 3.17 -4.61 -3.61
C SER A 149 4.63 -4.35 -3.19
N LEU A 150 4.86 -3.67 -2.06
CA LEU A 150 6.18 -3.33 -1.57
C LEU A 150 6.67 -4.40 -0.59
N TYR A 151 7.79 -5.03 -0.92
CA TYR A 151 8.45 -5.97 -0.03
C TYR A 151 9.47 -5.27 0.88
N VAL A 152 9.22 -5.21 2.19
CA VAL A 152 10.16 -4.59 3.14
C VAL A 152 11.00 -5.67 3.84
N GLN A 153 12.32 -5.53 3.77
CA GLN A 153 13.27 -6.37 4.48
C GLN A 153 13.65 -5.67 5.79
N CYS A 154 13.20 -6.20 6.93
CA CYS A 154 13.41 -5.58 8.23
C CYS A 154 14.50 -6.32 9.00
N SER A 155 15.40 -5.58 9.66
CA SER A 155 16.32 -6.16 10.65
C SER A 155 15.70 -6.29 12.04
N ASP A 156 14.64 -5.54 12.32
CA ASP A 156 13.92 -5.54 13.60
C ASP A 156 12.62 -6.35 13.52
N ALA A 157 12.40 -7.27 14.48
CA ALA A 157 11.26 -8.18 14.47
C ALA A 157 9.94 -7.50 14.86
N GLN A 158 9.98 -6.46 15.72
CA GLN A 158 8.78 -5.72 16.11
C GLN A 158 8.28 -4.85 14.95
N ALA A 159 9.21 -4.16 14.28
CA ALA A 159 8.94 -3.41 13.06
C ALA A 159 8.32 -4.30 11.97
N ALA A 160 8.87 -5.49 11.75
CA ALA A 160 8.30 -6.46 10.81
C ALA A 160 6.87 -6.86 11.21
N THR A 161 6.63 -7.14 12.49
CA THR A 161 5.28 -7.51 12.96
C THR A 161 4.28 -6.38 12.73
N LEU A 162 4.64 -5.15 13.05
CA LEU A 162 3.78 -3.98 12.88
C LEU A 162 3.47 -3.70 11.40
N LEU A 163 4.50 -3.73 10.53
CA LEU A 163 4.31 -3.54 9.09
C LEU A 163 3.42 -4.63 8.47
N ARG A 164 3.48 -5.86 8.99
CA ARG A 164 2.65 -6.97 8.50
C ARG A 164 1.18 -6.74 8.80
N GLN A 165 0.88 -6.28 10.01
CA GLN A 165 -0.48 -5.95 10.44
C GLN A 165 -1.06 -4.78 9.65
N LEU A 166 -0.21 -3.84 9.19
CA LEU A 166 -0.61 -2.74 8.31
C LEU A 166 -0.83 -3.15 6.86
N GLY A 167 -0.47 -4.38 6.45
CA GLY A 167 -0.69 -4.90 5.10
C GLY A 167 0.50 -4.82 4.15
N LEU A 168 1.72 -4.52 4.64
CA LEU A 168 2.95 -4.64 3.85
C LEU A 168 3.42 -6.10 3.75
N THR A 169 4.06 -6.45 2.63
CA THR A 169 4.69 -7.76 2.45
C THR A 169 6.13 -7.72 2.97
N LEU A 170 6.56 -8.76 3.70
CA LEU A 170 7.78 -8.68 4.52
C LEU A 170 8.62 -9.96 4.54
N CYS A 171 9.90 -9.75 4.85
CA CYS A 171 10.80 -10.79 5.38
C CYS A 171 11.71 -10.20 6.44
N ILE A 172 11.90 -10.96 7.51
CA ILE A 172 12.90 -10.64 8.52
C ILE A 172 14.25 -11.05 7.97
N ILE A 173 15.22 -10.14 7.99
CA ILE A 173 16.62 -10.50 7.77
C ILE A 173 17.08 -11.14 9.08
N LEU A 174 17.04 -12.47 9.15
CA LEU A 174 17.76 -13.17 10.20
C LEU A 174 19.25 -12.98 9.93
N PHE A 175 19.90 -12.10 10.69
CA PHE A 175 21.34 -12.20 10.88
C PHE A 175 21.59 -13.49 11.64
N VAL A 176 21.76 -14.59 10.92
CA VAL A 176 22.42 -15.75 11.49
C VAL A 176 23.88 -15.31 11.67
N ASN A 177 24.21 -14.86 12.87
CA ASN A 177 25.60 -14.93 13.32
C ASN A 177 25.93 -16.41 13.34
N VAL A 178 26.49 -16.91 12.24
CA VAL A 178 27.23 -18.16 12.27
C VAL A 178 28.45 -17.85 13.12
N PHE A 179 28.29 -18.04 14.44
CA PHE A 179 29.42 -18.12 15.34
C PHE A 179 30.12 -19.41 14.94
N LEU A 180 31.09 -19.29 14.04
CA LEU A 180 32.04 -20.35 13.75
C LEU A 180 32.81 -20.57 15.05
N MET A 181 32.31 -21.50 15.86
CA MET A 181 33.08 -22.11 16.92
C MET A 181 34.31 -22.72 16.23
N PRO A 182 35.56 -22.29 16.56
CA PRO A 182 36.72 -22.88 15.93
C PRO A 182 36.76 -24.37 16.29
N LEU A 183 36.74 -25.24 15.28
CA LEU A 183 37.09 -26.63 15.48
C LEU A 183 38.53 -26.67 16.02
N PRO A 184 38.81 -27.48 17.06
CA PRO A 184 40.20 -27.71 17.43
C PRO A 184 40.88 -28.42 16.26
N ASP A 185 42.05 -27.91 15.87
CA ASP A 185 43.01 -28.54 14.96
C ASP A 185 42.80 -28.40 13.44
N THR A 186 42.75 -27.17 12.91
CA THR A 186 43.18 -26.93 11.50
C THR A 186 43.97 -25.61 11.33
N PRO A 187 45.05 -25.61 10.51
CA PRO A 187 45.90 -24.44 10.31
C PRO A 187 45.18 -23.36 9.48
N ALA A 188 45.41 -22.10 9.88
CA ALA A 188 44.70 -20.91 9.43
C ALA A 188 44.81 -20.63 7.92
N GLY A 189 43.65 -20.45 7.27
CA GLY A 189 43.51 -19.81 5.97
C GLY A 189 42.20 -19.01 5.91
N PRO A 190 42.15 -17.80 5.32
CA PRO A 190 40.96 -16.97 5.36
C PRO A 190 39.94 -17.41 4.29
N LEU A 191 38.87 -18.09 4.71
CA LEU A 191 37.68 -18.34 3.88
C LEU A 191 36.63 -17.26 4.19
N TYR A 192 36.67 -16.16 3.45
CA TYR A 192 35.57 -15.19 3.44
C TYR A 192 34.48 -15.67 2.48
N PHE A 193 33.47 -16.36 3.01
CA PHE A 193 32.25 -16.68 2.26
C PHE A 193 31.14 -15.71 2.69
N TRP A 194 30.86 -14.69 1.87
CA TRP A 194 29.64 -13.90 2.00
C TRP A 194 28.46 -14.73 1.47
N SER A 195 27.90 -15.60 2.30
CA SER A 195 26.61 -16.20 1.99
C SER A 195 25.53 -15.12 2.21
N LYS A 196 24.77 -14.80 1.15
CA LYS A 196 23.54 -14.01 1.28
C LYS A 196 22.67 -14.65 2.37
N PRO A 197 22.17 -13.91 3.38
CA PRO A 197 21.29 -14.50 4.37
C PRO A 197 20.03 -15.04 3.68
N PRO A 198 19.57 -16.26 4.01
CA PRO A 198 18.38 -16.83 3.40
C PRO A 198 17.17 -15.97 3.77
N CYS A 199 16.54 -15.36 2.76
CA CYS A 199 15.25 -14.70 2.91
C CYS A 199 14.17 -15.78 3.08
N LEU A 200 13.83 -16.14 4.31
CA LEU A 200 12.67 -16.98 4.58
C LEU A 200 11.39 -16.16 4.36
N LYS A 201 10.66 -16.46 3.27
CA LYS A 201 9.24 -16.11 3.19
C LYS A 201 8.54 -16.80 4.35
N ALA A 202 8.10 -16.04 5.36
CA ALA A 202 7.33 -16.58 6.47
C ALA A 202 6.01 -17.14 5.93
N GLY A 203 5.95 -18.47 5.76
CA GLY A 203 4.83 -19.22 5.20
C GLY A 203 5.21 -20.41 4.32
N ILE A 204 6.47 -20.54 3.88
CA ILE A 204 6.94 -21.71 3.12
C ILE A 204 8.16 -22.28 3.85
N LEU A 205 7.98 -23.40 4.55
CA LEU A 205 9.13 -24.20 4.99
C LEU A 205 9.82 -24.78 3.74
N PRO A 206 11.14 -24.61 3.58
CA PRO A 206 11.86 -25.29 2.52
C PRO A 206 11.76 -26.82 2.72
N TYR A 207 11.54 -27.54 1.63
CA TYR A 207 11.35 -29.01 1.58
C TYR A 207 12.43 -29.82 2.32
N TRP A 208 13.62 -29.24 2.48
CA TRP A 208 14.75 -29.82 3.21
C TRP A 208 14.56 -29.90 4.74
N ALA A 209 13.61 -29.14 5.31
CA ALA A 209 13.35 -29.12 6.75
C ALA A 209 12.39 -30.23 7.23
N GLN A 210 11.86 -31.06 6.31
CA GLN A 210 10.96 -32.17 6.64
C GLN A 210 11.64 -33.56 6.63
N ARG A 211 12.96 -33.62 6.40
CA ARG A 211 13.72 -34.86 6.48
C ARG A 211 15.07 -34.64 7.17
N ALA A 212 15.08 -34.79 8.47
CA ALA A 212 16.21 -35.34 9.21
C ALA A 212 15.66 -36.12 10.42
N PRO A 213 16.19 -37.32 10.72
CA PRO A 213 15.65 -38.27 11.69
C PRO A 213 15.75 -37.80 13.15
#